data_AF-A4TYY3-F1
#
_entry.id   AF-A4TYY3-F1
#
_cell.length_a   1.000
_cell.length_b   1.000
_cell.length_c   1.000
_cell.angle_alpha   90.00
_cell.angle_beta   90.00
_cell.angle_gamma   90.00
#
_symmetry.space_group_name_H-M   'P 1'
#
loop_
_entity.id
_entity.type
_entity.pdbx_description
1 polymer ?
#
loop_
_entity_poly.entity_id
_entity_poly.type
_entity_poly.pdbx_seq_one_letter_code
_entity_poly.pdbx_strand_id
1 'polypeptide(L)'
;MRNLVPLTVALMLLAAPAAAQVKFKRCLTEGEVKVEKLVRHGIFLREGGNRCDEYYNPGTAKMWRDFDSKFGTRLAQQTARRKKVFEREFKDNPVEVMTYFDGRLVTYYRYYPLSVAYCGHVDKLLKEVSKSGWGAFAKQSEIVQADVIHDMRVCN
;
A
#
# COMPACT_ATOMS: atom_id res chain seq x y z
N MET A 1 -45.89 -27.46 26.06
CA MET A 1 -45.73 -26.68 24.82
C MET A 1 -44.33 -26.08 24.85
N ARG A 2 -43.56 -26.34 23.81
CA ARG A 2 -42.08 -26.32 23.80
C ARG A 2 -41.62 -24.93 23.34
N ASN A 3 -40.93 -24.21 24.22
CA ASN A 3 -40.48 -22.83 24.02
C ASN A 3 -39.48 -22.74 22.86
N LEU A 4 -39.95 -22.31 21.69
CA LEU A 4 -39.16 -22.03 20.48
C LEU A 4 -38.95 -20.52 20.33
N VAL A 5 -38.31 -19.86 21.30
CA VAL A 5 -38.09 -18.39 21.22
C VAL A 5 -36.74 -17.90 21.80
N PRO A 6 -35.58 -18.53 21.50
CA PRO A 6 -34.38 -17.69 21.53
C PRO A 6 -33.35 -18.05 20.46
N LEU A 7 -33.74 -18.22 19.19
CA LEU A 7 -32.76 -18.40 18.11
C LEU A 7 -32.74 -17.26 17.06
N THR A 8 -33.77 -16.43 17.02
CA THR A 8 -33.90 -15.35 16.02
C THR A 8 -33.18 -14.06 16.38
N VAL A 9 -32.79 -13.83 17.64
CA VAL A 9 -32.06 -12.61 18.06
C VAL A 9 -30.55 -12.74 17.84
N ALA A 10 -29.99 -13.96 17.81
CA ALA A 10 -28.55 -14.16 17.66
C ALA A 10 -28.04 -13.96 16.22
N LEU A 11 -28.90 -14.08 15.19
CA LEU A 11 -28.49 -13.86 13.80
C LEU A 11 -28.41 -12.38 13.38
N MET A 12 -28.99 -11.46 14.16
CA MET A 12 -28.93 -10.03 13.83
C MET A 12 -27.58 -9.37 14.18
N LEU A 13 -26.76 -10.02 15.03
CA LEU A 13 -25.43 -9.54 15.41
C LEU A 13 -24.31 -9.89 14.41
N LEU A 14 -24.62 -10.67 13.38
CA LEU A 14 -23.67 -11.03 12.31
C LEU A 14 -23.83 -10.16 11.05
N ALA A 15 -24.73 -9.18 11.07
CA ALA A 15 -24.70 -8.08 10.12
C ALA A 15 -23.55 -7.13 10.48
N ALA A 16 -22.32 -7.65 10.48
CA ALA A 16 -21.17 -6.81 10.22
C ALA A 16 -21.51 -6.08 8.91
N PRO A 17 -21.45 -4.74 8.85
CA PRO A 17 -21.63 -4.06 7.59
C PRO A 17 -20.60 -4.69 6.66
N ALA A 18 -21.08 -5.36 5.61
CA ALA A 18 -20.23 -5.75 4.51
C ALA A 18 -19.60 -4.44 4.07
N ALA A 19 -18.35 -4.21 4.48
CA ALA A 19 -17.65 -2.98 4.21
C ALA A 19 -17.62 -2.87 2.69
N ALA A 20 -18.53 -2.06 2.15
CA ALA A 20 -18.67 -1.91 0.72
C ALA A 20 -17.30 -1.49 0.23
N GLN A 21 -16.64 -2.37 -0.53
CA GLN A 21 -15.28 -2.13 -0.98
C GLN A 21 -15.31 -0.80 -1.74
N VAL A 22 -14.64 0.22 -1.20
CA VAL A 22 -14.62 1.55 -1.78
C VAL A 22 -13.95 1.45 -3.16
N LYS A 23 -14.70 1.76 -4.22
CA LYS A 23 -14.21 1.66 -5.61
C LYS A 23 -13.97 3.03 -6.22
N PHE A 24 -12.86 3.16 -6.94
CA PHE A 24 -12.62 4.28 -7.84
C PHE A 24 -13.59 4.22 -9.03
N LYS A 25 -14.39 5.28 -9.20
CA LYS A 25 -15.34 5.46 -10.30
C LYS A 25 -14.68 6.09 -11.51
N ARG A 26 -13.82 7.11 -11.31
CA ARG A 26 -13.14 7.81 -12.40
C ARG A 26 -11.87 7.11 -12.83
N CYS A 27 -11.58 7.20 -14.12
CA CYS A 27 -10.33 6.73 -14.68
C CYS A 27 -9.16 7.59 -14.16
N LEU A 28 -8.08 6.95 -13.74
CA LEU A 28 -6.83 7.63 -13.47
C LEU A 28 -6.16 8.04 -14.78
N THR A 29 -5.50 9.20 -14.76
CA THR A 29 -4.54 9.57 -15.82
C THR A 29 -3.22 8.80 -15.65
N GLU A 30 -2.40 8.73 -16.70
CA GLU A 30 -1.08 8.07 -16.62
C GLU A 30 -0.20 8.64 -15.51
N GLY A 31 -0.21 9.97 -15.32
CA GLY A 31 0.52 10.63 -14.25
C GLY A 31 0.02 10.22 -12.86
N GLU A 32 -1.28 10.01 -12.70
CA GLU A 32 -1.88 9.54 -11.45
C GLU A 32 -1.54 8.08 -11.17
N VAL A 33 -1.54 7.23 -12.20
CA VAL A 33 -1.08 5.83 -12.09
C VAL A 33 0.38 5.79 -11.63
N LYS A 34 1.24 6.61 -12.22
CA LYS A 34 2.65 6.71 -11.83
C LYS A 34 2.82 7.18 -10.38
N VAL A 35 2.05 8.19 -9.96
CA VAL A 35 2.05 8.66 -8.57
C VAL A 35 1.63 7.54 -7.62
N GLU A 36 0.58 6.78 -7.95
CA GLU A 36 0.12 5.66 -7.13
C GLU A 36 1.21 4.59 -7.00
N LYS A 37 1.82 4.18 -8.12
CA LYS A 37 2.92 3.21 -8.14
C LYS A 37 4.07 3.61 -7.23
N LEU A 38 4.48 4.89 -7.29
CA LEU A 38 5.55 5.43 -6.45
C LEU A 38 5.20 5.34 -4.95
N VAL A 39 3.98 5.71 -4.56
CA VAL A 39 3.55 5.66 -3.16
C VAL A 39 3.46 4.21 -2.67
N ARG A 40 2.86 3.31 -3.45
CA ARG A 40 2.76 1.88 -3.11
C ARG A 40 4.12 1.21 -2.98
N HIS A 41 5.05 1.52 -3.89
CA HIS A 41 6.43 1.02 -3.82
C HIS A 41 7.17 1.50 -2.57
N GLY A 42 6.95 2.75 -2.16
CA GLY A 42 7.49 3.26 -0.90
C GLY A 42 6.95 2.51 0.32
N ILE A 43 5.64 2.25 0.37
CA ILE A 43 5.03 1.43 1.43
C ILE A 43 5.63 0.02 1.43
N PHE A 44 5.74 -0.62 0.27
CA PHE A 44 6.32 -1.95 0.13
C PHE A 44 7.76 -2.01 0.65
N LEU A 45 8.65 -1.12 0.21
CA LEU A 45 10.04 -1.12 0.66
C LEU A 45 10.17 -0.82 2.15
N ARG A 46 9.31 0.05 2.70
CA ARG A 46 9.26 0.33 4.15
C ARG A 46 8.87 -0.91 4.94
N GLU A 47 7.71 -1.50 4.62
CA GLU A 47 7.19 -2.63 5.40
C GLU A 47 8.04 -3.89 5.19
N GLY A 48 8.45 -4.17 3.94
CA GLY A 48 9.33 -5.27 3.62
C GLY A 48 10.70 -5.13 4.28
N GLY A 49 11.31 -3.95 4.19
CA GLY A 49 12.61 -3.67 4.82
C GLY A 49 12.57 -3.84 6.33
N ASN A 50 11.53 -3.32 7.00
CA ASN A 50 11.38 -3.50 8.44
C ASN A 50 11.22 -4.97 8.86
N ARG A 51 10.48 -5.76 8.09
CA ARG A 51 10.22 -7.17 8.44
C ARG A 51 11.38 -8.11 8.13
N CYS A 52 12.15 -7.81 7.11
CA CYS A 52 13.28 -8.63 6.71
C CYS A 52 14.56 -8.33 7.50
N ASP A 53 14.58 -7.26 8.30
CA ASP A 53 15.78 -6.80 9.02
C ASP A 53 16.25 -7.77 10.10
N GLU A 54 15.34 -8.35 10.88
CA GLU A 54 15.71 -9.05 12.11
C GLU A 54 16.38 -10.40 11.86
N TYR A 55 15.81 -11.24 10.99
CA TYR A 55 16.24 -12.64 10.83
C TYR A 55 16.81 -12.99 9.46
N TYR A 56 16.52 -12.21 8.42
CA TYR A 56 16.86 -12.58 7.04
C TYR A 56 17.98 -11.73 6.46
N ASN A 57 17.84 -10.40 6.47
CA ASN A 57 18.79 -9.46 5.88
C ASN A 57 18.94 -8.22 6.79
N PRO A 58 19.81 -8.30 7.80
CA PRO A 58 20.09 -7.17 8.69
C PRO A 58 20.57 -5.92 7.95
N GLY A 59 20.01 -4.77 8.33
CA GLY A 59 20.31 -3.46 7.75
C GLY A 59 19.30 -2.98 6.71
N THR A 60 18.38 -3.83 6.25
CA THR A 60 17.34 -3.45 5.29
C THR A 60 16.43 -2.34 5.81
N ALA A 61 16.06 -2.35 7.10
CA ALA A 61 15.27 -1.27 7.70
C ALA A 61 16.05 0.06 7.69
N LYS A 62 17.36 0.02 7.94
CA LYS A 62 18.22 1.20 7.88
C LYS A 62 18.34 1.74 6.45
N MET A 63 18.52 0.87 5.46
CA MET A 63 18.60 1.27 4.04
C MET A 63 17.37 2.07 3.60
N TRP A 64 16.17 1.61 4.00
CA TRP A 64 14.94 2.35 3.74
C TRP A 64 14.95 3.72 4.43
N ARG A 65 15.28 3.78 5.73
CA ARG A 65 15.33 5.05 6.48
C ARG A 65 16.33 6.04 5.91
N ASP A 66 17.50 5.58 5.47
CA ASP A 66 18.51 6.44 4.84
C ASP A 66 17.99 7.00 3.50
N PHE A 67 17.30 6.16 2.71
CA PHE A 67 16.67 6.60 1.47
C PHE A 67 15.56 7.62 1.72
N ASP A 68 14.66 7.35 2.66
CA ASP A 68 13.56 8.24 3.04
C ASP A 68 14.09 9.55 3.64
N SER A 69 15.14 9.52 4.45
CA SER A 69 15.79 10.73 4.95
C SER A 69 16.35 11.59 3.81
N LYS A 70 16.89 10.97 2.76
CA LYS A 70 17.49 11.69 1.62
C LYS A 70 16.45 12.22 0.63
N PHE A 71 15.35 11.47 0.42
CA PHE A 71 14.35 11.76 -0.61
C PHE A 71 12.94 12.00 -0.06
N GLY A 72 12.78 12.16 1.25
CA GLY A 72 11.49 12.27 1.95
C GLY A 72 10.63 13.41 1.43
N THR A 73 11.24 14.56 1.09
CA THR A 73 10.51 15.67 0.45
C THR A 73 9.88 15.26 -0.87
N ARG A 74 10.56 14.44 -1.70
CA ARG A 74 10.00 13.95 -2.97
C ARG A 74 8.90 12.92 -2.75
N LEU A 75 9.06 12.03 -1.76
CA LEU A 75 8.02 11.07 -1.36
C LEU A 75 6.76 11.80 -0.83
N ALA A 76 6.95 12.82 0.01
CA ALA A 76 5.87 13.67 0.50
C ALA A 76 5.15 14.40 -0.64
N GLN A 77 5.89 14.89 -1.64
CA GLN A 77 5.28 15.48 -2.85
C GLN A 77 4.43 14.47 -3.63
N GLN A 78 4.87 13.21 -3.77
CA GLN A 78 4.02 12.19 -4.43
C GLN A 78 2.78 11.86 -3.59
N THR A 79 2.93 11.77 -2.28
CA THR A 79 1.81 11.56 -1.35
C THR A 79 0.79 12.71 -1.43
N ALA A 80 1.26 13.96 -1.51
CA ALA A 80 0.40 15.13 -1.69
C ALA A 80 -0.32 15.12 -3.06
N ARG A 81 0.36 14.68 -4.13
CA ARG A 81 -0.26 14.52 -5.45
C ARG A 81 -1.33 13.43 -5.42
N ARG A 82 -1.04 12.29 -4.80
CA ARG A 82 -2.00 11.20 -4.59
C ARG A 82 -3.21 11.68 -3.79
N LYS A 83 -3.00 12.46 -2.73
CA LYS A 83 -4.08 13.04 -1.95
C LYS A 83 -5.08 13.81 -2.81
N LYS A 84 -4.60 14.62 -3.78
CA LYS A 84 -5.47 15.33 -4.73
C LYS A 84 -6.32 14.39 -5.60
N VAL A 85 -5.81 13.20 -5.92
CA VAL A 85 -6.56 12.17 -6.66
C VAL A 85 -7.72 11.66 -5.81
N PHE A 86 -7.48 11.38 -4.53
CA PHE A 86 -8.53 10.96 -3.59
C PHE A 86 -9.52 12.10 -3.29
N GLU A 87 -9.06 13.34 -3.11
CA GLU A 87 -9.92 14.53 -2.94
C GLU A 87 -10.84 14.75 -4.16
N ARG A 88 -10.34 14.47 -5.37
CA ARG A 88 -11.15 14.52 -6.59
C ARG A 88 -12.18 13.38 -6.64
N GLU A 89 -11.81 12.18 -6.23
CA GLU A 89 -12.63 10.97 -6.36
C GLU A 89 -13.71 10.85 -5.28
N PHE A 90 -13.35 11.13 -4.03
CA PHE A 90 -14.17 10.93 -2.85
C PHE A 90 -14.37 12.29 -2.16
N LYS A 91 -15.52 12.94 -2.40
CA LYS A 91 -15.76 14.31 -1.90
C LYS A 91 -15.97 14.36 -0.39
N ASP A 92 -16.60 13.35 0.18
CA ASP A 92 -17.10 13.41 1.57
C ASP A 92 -16.03 12.98 2.58
N ASN A 93 -15.16 12.02 2.20
CA ASN A 93 -14.17 11.43 3.11
C ASN A 93 -12.86 11.01 2.43
N PRO A 94 -12.20 11.90 1.67
CA PRO A 94 -11.02 11.52 0.86
C PRO A 94 -9.85 11.01 1.69
N VAL A 95 -9.61 11.59 2.87
CA VAL A 95 -8.51 11.19 3.75
C VAL A 95 -8.77 9.82 4.37
N GLU A 96 -9.99 9.59 4.87
CA GLU A 96 -10.39 8.30 5.44
C GLU A 96 -10.24 7.18 4.41
N VAL A 97 -10.74 7.39 3.19
CA VAL A 97 -10.61 6.42 2.10
C VAL A 97 -9.14 6.19 1.74
N MET A 98 -8.33 7.24 1.61
CA MET A 98 -6.90 7.09 1.36
C MET A 98 -6.20 6.27 2.46
N THR A 99 -6.50 6.55 3.73
CA THR A 99 -5.99 5.79 4.87
C THR A 99 -6.44 4.34 4.84
N TYR A 100 -7.68 4.04 4.43
CA TYR A 100 -8.15 2.68 4.24
C TYR A 100 -7.34 1.93 3.17
N PHE A 101 -7.07 2.55 2.02
CA PHE A 101 -6.25 1.95 0.96
C PHE A 101 -4.80 1.70 1.45
N ASP A 102 -4.21 2.65 2.19
CA ASP A 102 -2.88 2.49 2.76
C ASP A 102 -2.82 1.42 3.84
N GLY A 103 -3.83 1.39 4.72
CA GLY A 103 -3.97 0.38 5.76
C GLY A 103 -4.05 -1.03 5.17
N ARG A 104 -4.77 -1.21 4.06
CA ARG A 104 -4.80 -2.48 3.34
C ARG A 104 -3.43 -2.90 2.82
N LEU A 105 -2.68 -2.00 2.19
CA LEU A 105 -1.35 -2.28 1.66
C LEU A 105 -0.36 -2.62 2.78
N VAL A 106 -0.35 -1.81 3.84
CA VAL A 106 0.49 -2.03 5.03
C VAL A 106 0.17 -3.39 5.65
N THR A 107 -1.12 -3.70 5.83
CA THR A 107 -1.57 -4.99 6.37
C THR A 107 -1.11 -6.13 5.48
N TYR A 108 -1.34 -6.05 4.17
CA TYR A 108 -0.88 -7.07 3.22
C TYR A 108 0.62 -7.35 3.34
N TYR A 109 1.46 -6.30 3.32
CA TYR A 109 2.91 -6.48 3.44
C TYR A 109 3.37 -6.92 4.82
N ARG A 110 2.60 -6.65 5.88
CA ARG A 110 2.89 -7.14 7.23
C ARG A 110 2.54 -8.59 7.46
N TYR A 111 1.58 -9.13 6.72
CA TYR A 111 1.16 -10.52 6.84
C TYR A 111 1.66 -11.42 5.70
N TYR A 112 2.31 -10.84 4.69
CA TYR A 112 2.95 -11.63 3.63
C TYR A 112 3.98 -12.61 4.23
N PRO A 113 3.95 -13.91 3.88
CA PRO A 113 4.90 -14.88 4.42
C PRO A 113 6.35 -14.50 4.13
N LEU A 114 7.19 -14.47 5.17
CA LEU A 114 8.62 -14.22 4.99
C LEU A 114 9.31 -15.49 4.49
N SER A 115 10.26 -15.29 3.58
CA SER A 115 11.10 -16.35 3.04
C SER A 115 12.44 -15.75 2.62
N VAL A 116 13.45 -16.60 2.45
CA VAL A 116 14.75 -16.19 1.93
C VAL A 116 14.60 -15.50 0.57
N ALA A 117 13.72 -16.02 -0.29
CA ALA A 117 13.45 -15.43 -1.60
C ALA A 117 12.80 -14.04 -1.51
N TYR A 118 11.74 -13.90 -0.70
CA TYR A 118 11.06 -12.61 -0.50
C TYR A 118 12.01 -11.57 0.10
N CYS A 119 12.69 -11.92 1.19
CA CYS A 119 13.58 -10.99 1.86
C CYS A 119 14.84 -10.69 1.05
N GLY A 120 15.37 -11.65 0.29
CA GLY A 120 16.46 -11.42 -0.64
C GLY A 120 16.06 -10.48 -1.78
N HIS A 121 14.82 -10.56 -2.25
CA HIS A 121 14.29 -9.61 -3.23
C HIS A 121 14.19 -8.19 -2.67
N VAL A 122 13.62 -8.03 -1.47
CA VAL A 122 13.53 -6.73 -0.78
C VAL A 122 14.92 -6.13 -0.56
N ASP A 123 15.87 -6.92 -0.05
CA ASP A 123 17.26 -6.48 0.15
C ASP A 123 17.92 -6.01 -1.16
N LYS A 124 17.75 -6.77 -2.24
CA LYS A 124 18.26 -6.40 -3.57
C LYS A 124 17.69 -5.05 -4.04
N LEU A 125 16.38 -4.85 -3.90
CA LEU A 125 15.74 -3.59 -4.29
C LEU A 125 16.22 -2.43 -3.43
N LEU A 126 16.33 -2.62 -2.12
CA LEU A 126 16.84 -1.62 -1.18
C LEU A 126 18.29 -1.24 -1.49
N LYS A 127 19.18 -2.22 -1.73
CA LYS A 127 20.56 -1.96 -2.16
C LYS A 127 20.64 -1.15 -3.44
N GLU A 128 19.78 -1.45 -4.42
CA GLU A 128 19.72 -0.71 -5.68
C GLU A 128 19.28 0.74 -5.46
N VAL A 129 18.23 1.00 -4.67
CA VAL A 129 17.80 2.39 -4.40
C VAL A 129 18.77 3.14 -3.50
N SER A 130 19.46 2.47 -2.57
CA SER A 130 20.52 3.07 -1.77
C SER A 130 21.70 3.51 -2.64
N LYS A 131 22.06 2.71 -3.66
CA LYS A 131 23.15 3.04 -4.59
C LYS A 131 22.77 4.10 -5.61
N SER A 132 21.62 3.96 -6.26
CA SER A 132 21.23 4.73 -7.45
C SER A 132 20.19 5.81 -7.18
N GLY A 133 19.64 5.86 -5.97
CA GLY A 133 18.73 6.91 -5.52
C GLY A 133 17.37 6.92 -6.24
N TRP A 134 16.78 8.11 -6.35
CA TRP A 134 15.42 8.31 -6.82
C TRP A 134 15.12 7.73 -8.22
N GLY A 135 16.08 7.75 -9.14
CA GLY A 135 15.88 7.22 -10.49
C GLY A 135 15.62 5.71 -10.49
N ALA A 136 16.39 4.95 -9.69
CA ALA A 136 16.17 3.52 -9.51
C ALA A 136 14.84 3.25 -8.79
N PHE A 137 14.53 4.02 -7.74
CA PHE A 137 13.25 3.90 -7.04
C PHE A 137 12.06 4.08 -7.98
N ALA A 138 12.09 5.12 -8.83
CA ALA A 138 11.03 5.36 -9.79
C ALA A 138 10.93 4.24 -10.83
N LYS A 139 12.06 3.74 -11.34
CA LYS A 139 12.07 2.62 -12.29
C LYS A 139 11.51 1.33 -11.67
N GLN A 140 11.91 1.00 -10.44
CA GLN A 140 11.40 -0.16 -9.72
C GLN A 140 9.88 -0.09 -9.51
N SER A 141 9.35 1.10 -9.20
CA SER A 141 7.91 1.28 -8.97
C SER A 141 7.04 0.95 -10.18
N GLU A 142 7.59 1.05 -11.40
CA GLU A 142 6.87 0.70 -12.62
C GLU A 142 6.75 -0.81 -12.86
N ILE A 143 7.67 -1.60 -12.27
CA ILE A 143 7.83 -3.03 -12.55
C ILE A 143 7.25 -3.89 -11.42
N VAL A 144 7.54 -3.53 -10.17
CA VAL A 144 7.31 -4.39 -9.00
C VAL A 144 5.87 -4.27 -8.45
N GLN A 145 5.12 -3.23 -8.83
CA GLN A 145 3.83 -2.87 -8.22
C GLN A 145 2.77 -2.54 -9.27
N ALA A 146 2.58 -3.44 -10.24
CA ALA A 146 1.57 -3.30 -11.29
C ALA A 146 0.11 -3.31 -10.78
N ASP A 147 -0.12 -3.58 -9.49
CA ASP A 147 -1.44 -3.83 -8.87
C ASP A 147 -2.34 -2.60 -8.71
N VAL A 148 -1.94 -1.43 -9.22
CA VAL A 148 -2.80 -0.24 -9.25
C VAL A 148 -4.13 -0.55 -9.95
N ILE A 149 -4.09 -1.38 -10.98
CA ILE A 149 -5.26 -1.75 -11.79
C ILE A 149 -6.32 -2.57 -11.02
N HIS A 150 -5.95 -3.22 -9.91
CA HIS A 150 -6.88 -4.02 -9.12
C HIS A 150 -7.73 -3.18 -8.16
N ASP A 151 -7.17 -2.03 -7.73
CA ASP A 151 -7.78 -1.16 -6.74
C ASP A 151 -8.34 0.13 -7.36
N MET A 152 -7.78 0.55 -8.48
CA MET A 152 -8.10 1.82 -9.13
C MET A 152 -8.48 1.60 -10.58
N ARG A 153 -9.45 2.38 -11.05
CA ARG A 153 -9.92 2.30 -12.42
C ARG A 153 -8.87 2.94 -13.35
N VAL A 154 -8.17 2.10 -14.10
CA VAL A 154 -7.26 2.53 -15.18
C VAL A 154 -7.96 2.26 -16.50
N CYS A 155 -8.17 3.31 -17.31
CA CYS A 155 -8.86 3.22 -18.59
C CYS A 155 -7.83 3.55 -19.66
N ASN A 156 -7.28 2.52 -20.29
CA ASN A 156 -6.38 2.64 -21.43
C ASN A 156 -7.17 2.93 -22.70
#